data_AF-A0A8M1H4J0-F1
#
_entry.id   AF-A0A8M1H4J0-F1
#
_cell.length_a   1.000
_cell.length_b   1.000
_cell.length_c   1.000
_cell.angle_alpha   90.00
_cell.angle_beta   90.00
_cell.angle_gamma   90.00
#
_symmetry.space_group_name_H-M   'P 1'
#
loop_
_entity.id
_entity.type
_entity.pdbx_description
1 polymer ?
#
loop_
_entity_poly.entity_id
_entity_poly.type
_entity_poly.pdbx_seq_one_letter_code
_entity_poly.pdbx_strand_id
1 'polypeptide(L)'
;MGKLMVLTLFGAGLALIGERLVALRQRTNASREVEPVEPQSCHLIEGLENGSEDIDILPSGLAFISSGLKYPGMPSFAPDEPGQIFLMDLNEQNPRAQALNISDGFDKASFNPHGISTFIDEDHTVYLYVVNHPHMKSTVEKFKFEEQQRSLVHLKTIKHELLKSPTEVKVVAEGFSSANGITVSLDKKYIYAADVAAQNIHVLKKHENWDLTQVKVIHLGILVDNLTEDPDTGDIWAGCHPNGMKLLIYNPEDPPGSEVLRIQNVLSEKPKISTEYANNGSVLQGSSVASVYHGKLLIGTVFHKALYCLL
;
A
#
# COMPACT_ATOMS: atom_id res chain seq x y z
N MET A 1 26.33 -39.97 29.44
CA MET A 1 26.43 -38.52 29.14
C MET A 1 25.99 -38.20 27.71
N GLY A 2 26.69 -38.62 26.64
CA GLY A 2 26.36 -38.22 25.25
C GLY A 2 24.89 -38.30 24.82
N LYS A 3 24.19 -39.43 25.07
CA LYS A 3 22.75 -39.57 24.72
C LYS A 3 21.84 -38.53 25.40
N LEU A 4 22.12 -38.16 26.65
CA LEU A 4 21.36 -37.15 27.38
C LEU A 4 21.60 -35.76 26.77
N MET A 5 22.85 -35.44 26.45
CA MET A 5 23.22 -34.18 25.80
C MET A 5 22.54 -34.00 24.44
N VAL A 6 22.46 -35.07 23.63
CA VAL A 6 21.74 -35.05 22.34
C VAL A 6 20.24 -34.78 22.54
N LEU A 7 19.61 -35.43 23.53
CA LEU A 7 18.19 -35.19 23.85
C LEU A 7 17.94 -33.76 24.35
N THR A 8 18.82 -33.21 25.19
CA THR A 8 18.73 -31.82 25.66
C THR A 8 18.90 -30.82 24.51
N LEU A 9 19.87 -31.01 23.62
CA LEU A 9 20.08 -30.16 22.45
C LEU A 9 18.90 -30.25 21.47
N PHE A 10 18.33 -31.43 21.26
CA PHE A 10 17.14 -31.61 20.44
C PHE A 10 15.91 -30.93 21.04
N GLY A 11 15.69 -31.07 22.35
CA GLY A 11 14.60 -30.37 23.06
C GLY A 11 14.74 -28.85 23.02
N ALA A 12 15.95 -28.32 23.20
CA ALA A 12 16.23 -26.89 23.06
C ALA A 12 16.01 -26.39 21.61
N GLY A 13 16.42 -27.19 20.61
CA GLY A 13 16.15 -26.89 19.20
C GLY A 13 14.66 -26.84 18.87
N LEU A 14 13.87 -27.82 19.35
CA LEU A 14 12.42 -27.82 19.18
C LEU A 14 11.75 -26.64 19.90
N ALA A 15 12.20 -26.29 21.11
CA ALA A 15 11.69 -25.12 21.83
C ALA A 15 11.95 -23.82 21.06
N LEU A 16 13.15 -23.64 20.51
CA LEU A 16 13.52 -22.48 19.69
C LEU A 16 12.67 -22.41 18.39
N ILE A 17 12.43 -23.55 17.73
CA ILE A 17 11.55 -23.62 16.56
C ILE A 17 10.11 -23.24 16.95
N GLY A 18 9.60 -23.77 18.07
CA GLY A 18 8.28 -23.45 18.60
C GLY A 18 8.11 -21.97 18.92
N GLU A 19 9.08 -21.35 19.60
CA GLU A 19 9.11 -19.91 19.89
C GLU A 19 9.06 -19.08 18.60
N ARG A 20 9.86 -19.44 17.59
CA ARG A 20 9.86 -18.75 16.28
C ARG A 20 8.53 -18.89 15.55
N LEU A 21 7.88 -20.06 15.62
CA LEU A 21 6.55 -20.27 15.03
C LEU A 21 5.47 -19.47 15.75
N VAL A 22 5.50 -19.37 17.08
CA VAL A 22 4.57 -18.54 17.85
C VAL A 22 4.78 -17.06 17.53
N ALA A 23 6.02 -16.58 17.51
CA ALA A 23 6.35 -15.20 17.15
C ALA A 23 5.92 -14.85 15.71
N LEU A 24 6.07 -15.78 14.75
CA LEU A 24 5.56 -15.61 13.39
C LEU A 24 4.04 -15.49 13.39
N ARG A 25 3.32 -16.44 14.03
CA ARG A 25 1.85 -16.42 14.09
C ARG A 25 1.29 -15.14 14.73
N GLN A 26 1.98 -14.59 15.73
CA GLN A 26 1.61 -13.32 16.35
C GLN A 26 1.82 -12.14 15.39
N ARG A 27 3.01 -12.02 14.77
CA ARG A 27 3.32 -10.93 13.83
C ARG A 27 2.41 -10.91 12.60
N THR A 28 2.03 -12.08 12.09
CA THR A 28 1.14 -12.19 10.92
C THR A 28 -0.34 -12.25 11.28
N ASN A 29 -0.73 -12.06 12.55
CA ASN A 29 -2.11 -12.23 13.00
C ASN A 29 -2.76 -13.55 12.54
N ALA A 30 -2.03 -14.66 12.55
CA ALA A 30 -2.42 -15.94 11.93
C ALA A 30 -3.69 -16.61 12.50
N SER A 31 -4.25 -16.06 13.59
CA SER A 31 -5.51 -16.51 14.20
C SER A 31 -6.58 -15.40 14.26
N ARG A 32 -6.38 -14.27 13.57
CA ARG A 32 -7.39 -13.20 13.46
C ARG A 32 -8.39 -13.56 12.37
N GLU A 33 -9.65 -13.54 12.74
CA GLU A 33 -10.80 -13.53 11.82
C GLU A 33 -11.34 -12.11 11.65
N VAL A 34 -12.21 -11.92 10.66
CA VAL A 34 -12.73 -10.61 10.26
C VAL A 34 -14.24 -10.57 10.49
N GLU A 35 -14.69 -9.71 11.40
CA GLU A 35 -16.10 -9.34 11.51
C GLU A 35 -16.46 -8.37 10.37
N PRO A 36 -17.57 -8.59 9.65
CA PRO A 36 -17.91 -7.79 8.48
C PRO A 36 -18.35 -6.36 8.85
N VAL A 37 -17.83 -5.39 8.11
CA VAL A 37 -18.24 -3.98 8.18
C VAL A 37 -18.40 -3.48 6.74
N GLU A 38 -19.59 -3.01 6.38
CA GLU A 38 -19.87 -2.50 5.03
C GLU A 38 -20.44 -1.07 5.11
N PRO A 39 -19.88 -0.12 4.32
CA PRO A 39 -20.49 1.18 4.04
C PRO A 39 -21.86 1.08 3.36
N GLN A 40 -22.51 2.22 3.10
CA GLN A 40 -23.90 2.28 2.62
C GLN A 40 -24.15 1.55 1.30
N SER A 41 -23.20 1.60 0.38
CA SER A 41 -23.28 0.96 -0.95
C SER A 41 -21.89 0.75 -1.50
N CYS A 42 -21.54 -0.49 -1.82
CA CYS A 42 -20.25 -0.86 -2.40
C CYS A 42 -20.43 -1.70 -3.67
N HIS A 43 -19.57 -1.49 -4.66
CA HIS A 43 -19.51 -2.32 -5.87
C HIS A 43 -18.06 -2.50 -6.35
N LEU A 44 -17.79 -3.63 -7.00
CA LEU A 44 -16.50 -3.93 -7.60
C LEU A 44 -16.29 -3.03 -8.84
N ILE A 45 -15.08 -2.54 -9.03
CA ILE A 45 -14.74 -1.67 -10.15
C ILE A 45 -14.39 -2.54 -11.36
N GLU A 46 -15.25 -2.51 -12.39
CA GLU A 46 -15.08 -3.31 -13.61
C GLU A 46 -13.72 -3.03 -14.28
N GLY A 47 -13.01 -4.09 -14.67
CA GLY A 47 -11.73 -4.03 -15.38
C GLY A 47 -10.48 -4.07 -14.48
N LEU A 48 -10.63 -3.90 -13.16
CA LEU A 48 -9.55 -4.07 -12.20
C LEU A 48 -9.65 -5.47 -11.56
N GLU A 49 -8.88 -6.42 -12.09
CA GLU A 49 -8.95 -7.85 -11.73
C GLU A 49 -7.63 -8.44 -11.23
N ASN A 50 -6.50 -7.75 -11.45
CA ASN A 50 -5.14 -8.27 -11.28
C ASN A 50 -4.26 -7.38 -10.37
N GLY A 51 -4.85 -6.88 -9.29
CA GLY A 51 -4.24 -5.94 -8.37
C GLY A 51 -4.62 -4.50 -8.68
N SER A 52 -4.67 -3.70 -7.62
CA SER A 52 -5.00 -2.28 -7.55
C SER A 52 -4.24 -1.71 -6.35
N GLU A 53 -2.92 -1.94 -6.32
CA GLU A 53 -2.16 -2.00 -5.06
C GLU A 53 -2.05 -0.64 -4.37
N ASP A 54 -1.89 0.43 -5.14
CA ASP A 54 -1.87 1.79 -4.62
C ASP A 54 -2.74 2.74 -5.47
N ILE A 55 -3.28 3.76 -4.81
CA ILE A 55 -4.28 4.69 -5.35
C ILE A 55 -3.97 6.10 -4.85
N ASP A 56 -3.75 7.03 -5.78
CA ASP A 56 -3.59 8.45 -5.49
C ASP A 56 -4.64 9.29 -6.25
N ILE A 57 -5.26 10.24 -5.55
CA ILE A 57 -6.41 11.00 -6.04
C ILE A 57 -6.03 12.49 -6.12
N LEU A 58 -6.07 13.06 -7.33
CA LEU A 58 -5.89 14.49 -7.51
C LEU A 58 -7.06 15.28 -6.89
N PRO A 59 -6.86 16.54 -6.47
CA PRO A 59 -7.96 17.43 -6.04
C PRO A 59 -9.10 17.58 -7.07
N SER A 60 -8.83 17.32 -8.35
CA SER A 60 -9.82 17.30 -9.42
C SER A 60 -10.76 16.09 -9.40
N GLY A 61 -10.50 15.07 -8.56
CA GLY A 61 -11.25 13.82 -8.52
C GLY A 61 -10.77 12.75 -9.49
N LEU A 62 -9.69 13.01 -10.25
CA LEU A 62 -9.01 12.00 -11.05
C LEU A 62 -8.15 11.11 -10.14
N ALA A 63 -8.49 9.83 -10.08
CA ALA A 63 -7.75 8.80 -9.34
C ALA A 63 -6.84 8.00 -10.28
N PHE A 64 -5.54 7.96 -9.95
CA PHE A 64 -4.59 7.01 -10.54
C PHE A 64 -4.57 5.72 -9.71
N ILE A 65 -4.43 4.58 -10.37
CA ILE A 65 -4.44 3.25 -9.73
C ILE A 65 -3.31 2.41 -10.33
N SER A 66 -2.38 1.91 -9.51
CA SER A 66 -1.35 0.95 -9.95
C SER A 66 -1.91 -0.46 -10.00
N SER A 67 -1.62 -1.22 -11.06
CA SER A 67 -2.23 -2.54 -11.29
C SER A 67 -1.25 -3.52 -11.95
N GLY A 68 -1.44 -4.82 -11.70
CA GLY A 68 -0.59 -5.88 -12.25
C GLY A 68 0.76 -6.02 -11.53
N LEU A 69 0.84 -5.67 -10.26
CA LEU A 69 2.03 -5.92 -9.43
C LEU A 69 2.38 -7.42 -9.42
N LYS A 70 3.66 -7.72 -9.59
CA LYS A 70 4.23 -9.05 -9.46
C LYS A 70 5.37 -9.03 -8.46
N TYR A 71 5.17 -9.74 -7.34
CA TYR A 71 6.18 -9.91 -6.31
C TYR A 71 6.42 -11.41 -6.03
N PRO A 72 7.67 -11.89 -5.90
CA PRO A 72 7.95 -13.29 -5.64
C PRO A 72 7.27 -13.80 -4.37
N GLY A 73 6.48 -14.87 -4.49
CA GLY A 73 5.74 -15.47 -3.39
C GLY A 73 4.34 -14.89 -3.15
N MET A 74 3.96 -13.81 -3.84
CA MET A 74 2.57 -13.33 -3.87
C MET A 74 1.79 -13.99 -5.03
N PRO A 75 0.46 -14.20 -4.89
CA PRO A 75 -0.39 -14.64 -5.99
C PRO A 75 -0.49 -13.56 -7.08
N SER A 76 -0.73 -13.99 -8.31
CA SER A 76 -1.02 -13.12 -9.46
C SER A 76 -1.93 -13.87 -10.43
N PHE A 77 -3.06 -13.26 -10.82
CA PHE A 77 -4.05 -13.89 -11.70
C PHE A 77 -3.78 -13.66 -13.20
N ALA A 78 -2.87 -12.74 -13.54
CA ALA A 78 -2.37 -12.53 -14.90
C ALA A 78 -0.81 -12.46 -14.90
N PRO A 79 -0.12 -13.60 -14.69
CA PRO A 79 1.34 -13.62 -14.56
C PRO A 79 2.08 -13.20 -15.83
N ASP A 80 1.46 -13.31 -17.01
CA ASP A 80 2.06 -12.99 -18.30
C ASP A 80 1.78 -11.54 -18.78
N GLU A 81 0.76 -10.86 -18.24
CA GLU A 81 0.37 -9.51 -18.67
C GLU A 81 1.19 -8.42 -17.96
N PRO A 82 1.75 -7.41 -18.65
CA PRO A 82 2.51 -6.34 -17.99
C PRO A 82 1.63 -5.52 -17.05
N GLY A 83 2.24 -4.90 -16.04
CA GLY A 83 1.52 -3.99 -15.16
C GLY A 83 1.07 -2.72 -15.88
N GLN A 84 0.09 -2.02 -15.30
CA GLN A 84 -0.55 -0.85 -15.90
C GLN A 84 -0.84 0.22 -14.85
N ILE A 85 -0.98 1.47 -15.30
CA ILE A 85 -1.63 2.53 -14.51
C ILE A 85 -3.02 2.76 -15.10
N PHE A 86 -4.05 2.70 -14.26
CA PHE A 86 -5.41 3.07 -14.63
C PHE A 86 -5.74 4.49 -14.14
N LEU A 87 -6.68 5.14 -14.83
CA LEU A 87 -7.29 6.41 -14.44
C LEU A 87 -8.80 6.21 -14.27
N MET A 88 -9.38 6.85 -13.26
CA MET A 88 -10.81 6.83 -12.96
C MET A 88 -11.26 8.25 -12.56
N ASP A 89 -12.32 8.78 -13.16
CA ASP A 89 -12.86 10.10 -12.81
C ASP A 89 -13.98 9.96 -11.78
N LEU A 90 -13.69 10.34 -10.53
CA LEU A 90 -14.62 10.24 -9.41
C LEU A 90 -15.73 11.30 -9.43
N ASN A 91 -15.78 12.20 -10.42
CA ASN A 91 -16.91 13.10 -10.62
C ASN A 91 -18.01 12.48 -11.51
N GLU A 92 -17.68 11.44 -12.28
CA GLU A 92 -18.66 10.72 -13.09
C GLU A 92 -19.75 10.09 -12.18
N GLN A 93 -20.97 9.94 -12.74
CA GLN A 93 -22.07 9.28 -12.03
C GLN A 93 -21.82 7.79 -11.84
N ASN A 94 -21.18 7.15 -12.83
CA ASN A 94 -20.77 5.75 -12.80
C ASN A 94 -19.29 5.69 -13.23
N PRO A 95 -18.34 6.06 -12.35
CA PRO A 95 -16.92 6.13 -12.68
C PRO A 95 -16.37 4.80 -13.22
N ARG A 96 -15.52 4.87 -14.24
CA ARG A 96 -14.88 3.69 -14.84
C ARG A 96 -13.37 3.81 -14.86
N ALA A 97 -12.69 2.74 -14.49
CA ALA A 97 -11.24 2.62 -14.67
C ALA A 97 -10.90 2.44 -16.16
N GLN A 98 -9.90 3.17 -16.65
CA GLN A 98 -9.35 3.03 -18.00
C GLN A 98 -7.83 3.01 -17.92
N ALA A 99 -7.18 2.03 -18.56
CA ALA A 99 -5.72 1.96 -18.62
C ALA A 99 -5.17 3.17 -19.39
N LEU A 100 -4.18 3.85 -18.81
CA LEU A 100 -3.48 4.97 -19.44
C LEU A 100 -2.48 4.47 -20.48
N ASN A 101 -2.47 5.12 -21.64
CA ASN A 101 -1.43 4.88 -22.63
C ASN A 101 -0.09 5.46 -22.15
N ILE A 102 0.95 4.63 -22.05
CA ILE A 102 2.31 5.12 -21.80
C ILE A 102 3.00 5.39 -23.14
N SER A 103 3.62 6.57 -23.28
CA SER A 103 4.33 7.02 -24.47
C SER A 103 5.39 6.02 -24.94
N ASP A 104 5.72 6.05 -26.23
CA ASP A 104 6.78 5.20 -26.77
C ASP A 104 8.17 5.59 -26.23
N GLY A 105 9.09 4.63 -26.27
CA GLY A 105 10.42 4.73 -25.67
C GLY A 105 10.52 4.20 -24.23
N PHE A 106 9.39 4.03 -23.52
CA PHE A 106 9.34 3.32 -22.25
C PHE A 106 9.22 1.79 -22.44
N ASP A 107 9.92 1.00 -21.62
CA ASP A 107 9.81 -0.45 -21.62
C ASP A 107 8.52 -0.91 -20.92
N LYS A 108 7.44 -0.89 -21.70
CA LYS A 108 6.10 -1.35 -21.30
C LYS A 108 6.06 -2.85 -20.99
N ALA A 109 7.02 -3.66 -21.46
CA ALA A 109 6.98 -5.12 -21.30
C ALA A 109 7.54 -5.60 -19.94
N SER A 110 8.51 -4.88 -19.37
CA SER A 110 9.02 -5.16 -18.01
C SER A 110 8.38 -4.30 -16.91
N PHE A 111 7.37 -3.48 -17.25
CA PHE A 111 6.70 -2.60 -16.31
C PHE A 111 5.94 -3.39 -15.23
N ASN A 112 6.26 -3.10 -13.97
CA ASN A 112 5.77 -3.78 -12.79
C ASN A 112 5.56 -2.71 -11.69
N PRO A 113 4.48 -1.92 -11.77
CA PRO A 113 4.21 -0.81 -10.87
C PRO A 113 3.77 -1.31 -9.50
N HIS A 114 4.14 -0.54 -8.48
CA HIS A 114 3.80 -0.71 -7.07
C HIS A 114 3.23 0.63 -6.57
N GLY A 115 3.66 1.10 -5.40
CA GLY A 115 3.27 2.42 -4.88
C GLY A 115 3.46 3.59 -5.86
N ILE A 116 2.56 4.56 -5.80
CA ILE A 116 2.48 5.73 -6.66
C ILE A 116 2.33 7.03 -5.86
N SER A 117 2.72 8.16 -6.46
CA SER A 117 2.49 9.47 -5.85
C SER A 117 2.48 10.56 -6.92
N THR A 118 1.51 11.46 -6.82
CA THR A 118 1.36 12.61 -7.70
C THR A 118 2.05 13.85 -7.13
N PHE A 119 2.49 14.72 -8.04
CA PHE A 119 2.98 16.04 -7.72
C PHE A 119 2.44 17.04 -8.75
N ILE A 120 1.71 18.04 -8.27
CA ILE A 120 1.24 19.16 -9.08
C ILE A 120 2.27 20.29 -8.94
N ASP A 121 2.86 20.68 -10.05
CA ASP A 121 3.88 21.75 -10.12
C ASP A 121 3.24 23.15 -10.12
N GLU A 122 4.07 24.20 -10.01
CA GLU A 122 3.60 25.60 -9.96
C GLU A 122 2.85 26.04 -11.24
N ASP A 123 3.13 25.40 -12.38
CA ASP A 123 2.43 25.62 -13.66
C ASP A 123 1.19 24.72 -13.86
N HIS A 124 0.78 24.02 -12.79
CA HIS A 124 -0.28 23.00 -12.77
C HIS A 124 0.04 21.71 -13.57
N THR A 125 1.27 21.50 -14.03
CA THR A 125 1.68 20.21 -14.61
C THR A 125 1.57 19.11 -13.56
N VAL A 126 0.79 18.08 -13.87
CA VAL A 126 0.69 16.86 -13.05
C VAL A 126 1.82 15.90 -13.44
N TYR A 127 2.64 15.55 -12.46
CA TYR A 127 3.60 14.45 -12.55
C TYR A 127 3.13 13.27 -11.72
N LEU A 128 3.33 12.06 -12.25
CA LEU A 128 3.12 10.81 -11.53
C LEU A 128 4.49 10.14 -11.33
N TYR A 129 4.82 9.87 -10.07
CA TYR A 129 5.96 9.03 -9.69
C TYR A 129 5.44 7.62 -9.42
N VAL A 130 6.10 6.61 -9.98
CA VAL A 130 5.72 5.20 -9.87
C VAL A 130 6.92 4.39 -9.40
N VAL A 131 6.79 3.70 -8.27
CA VAL A 131 7.73 2.64 -7.89
C VAL A 131 7.57 1.48 -8.87
N ASN A 132 8.65 1.05 -9.49
CA ASN A 132 8.63 0.05 -10.56
C ASN A 132 9.68 -1.03 -10.27
N HIS A 133 9.36 -2.30 -10.57
CA HIS A 133 10.20 -3.45 -10.26
C HIS A 133 10.65 -4.28 -11.49
N PRO A 134 11.24 -3.66 -12.55
CA PRO A 134 11.60 -4.36 -13.77
C PRO A 134 12.72 -5.38 -13.50
N HIS A 135 12.46 -6.64 -13.85
CA HIS A 135 13.38 -7.77 -13.63
C HIS A 135 13.93 -7.85 -12.19
N MET A 136 13.07 -7.65 -11.18
CA MET A 136 13.43 -7.67 -9.76
C MET A 136 14.44 -6.59 -9.29
N LYS A 137 14.59 -5.50 -10.06
CA LYS A 137 15.32 -4.29 -9.64
C LYS A 137 14.31 -3.20 -9.33
N SER A 138 14.49 -2.43 -8.27
CA SER A 138 13.61 -1.30 -7.96
C SER A 138 14.09 -0.01 -8.62
N THR A 139 13.15 0.73 -9.20
CA THR A 139 13.33 2.07 -9.80
C THR A 139 12.17 2.97 -9.38
N VAL A 140 12.32 4.29 -9.57
CA VAL A 140 11.18 5.22 -9.55
C VAL A 140 11.08 5.87 -10.91
N GLU A 141 9.96 5.66 -11.60
CA GLU A 141 9.68 6.26 -12.90
C GLU A 141 8.94 7.59 -12.70
N LYS A 142 9.43 8.67 -13.30
CA LYS A 142 8.71 9.95 -13.38
C LYS A 142 8.01 10.05 -14.73
N PHE A 143 6.70 10.19 -14.71
CA PHE A 143 5.86 10.50 -15.86
C PHE A 143 5.28 11.92 -15.74
N LYS A 144 5.02 12.56 -16.88
CA LYS A 144 4.07 13.68 -16.98
C LYS A 144 2.71 13.12 -17.42
N PHE A 145 1.64 13.55 -16.79
CA PHE A 145 0.28 13.23 -17.22
C PHE A 145 -0.21 14.24 -18.27
N GLU A 146 -0.71 13.72 -19.40
CA GLU A 146 -1.34 14.50 -20.47
C GLU A 146 -2.84 14.17 -20.48
N GLU A 147 -3.62 15.02 -19.83
CA GLU A 147 -5.03 14.74 -19.47
C GLU A 147 -5.93 14.56 -20.69
N GLN A 148 -5.81 15.43 -21.71
CA GLN A 148 -6.69 15.38 -22.89
C GLN A 148 -6.48 14.09 -23.72
N GLN A 149 -5.27 13.53 -23.68
CA GLN A 149 -4.89 12.30 -24.37
C GLN A 149 -5.07 11.06 -23.49
N ARG A 150 -5.41 11.22 -22.20
CA ARG A 150 -5.41 10.16 -21.17
C ARG A 150 -4.14 9.29 -21.27
N SER A 151 -2.98 9.96 -21.18
CA SER A 151 -1.68 9.31 -21.38
C SER A 151 -0.60 9.77 -20.40
N LEU A 152 0.43 8.94 -20.26
CA LEU A 152 1.61 9.19 -19.44
C LEU A 152 2.84 9.29 -20.34
N VAL A 153 3.51 10.45 -20.33
CA VAL A 153 4.78 10.67 -21.02
C VAL A 153 5.91 10.35 -20.05
N HIS A 154 6.71 9.32 -20.33
CA HIS A 154 7.88 9.00 -19.48
C HIS A 154 8.95 10.08 -19.63
N LEU A 155 9.47 10.57 -18.50
CA LEU A 155 10.48 11.63 -18.47
C LEU A 155 11.83 11.15 -17.92
N LYS A 156 11.82 10.30 -16.89
CA LYS A 156 13.04 9.87 -16.20
C LYS A 156 12.84 8.58 -15.43
N THR A 157 13.75 7.63 -15.61
CA THR A 157 13.95 6.54 -14.65
C THR A 157 14.97 6.96 -13.60
N ILE A 158 14.56 7.00 -12.34
CA ILE A 158 15.42 7.24 -11.20
C ILE A 158 15.94 5.88 -10.70
N LYS A 159 17.25 5.71 -10.83
CA LYS A 159 18.03 4.63 -10.22
C LYS A 159 19.08 5.32 -9.37
N HIS A 160 19.22 4.96 -8.11
CA HIS A 160 20.24 5.54 -7.27
C HIS A 160 20.89 4.45 -6.42
N GLU A 161 22.19 4.56 -6.20
CA GLU A 161 22.85 3.56 -5.37
C GLU A 161 22.26 3.55 -3.96
N LEU A 162 21.81 4.66 -3.35
CA LEU A 162 21.22 4.79 -1.98
C LEU A 162 19.78 4.30 -1.84
N LEU A 163 19.36 3.55 -2.84
CA LEU A 163 18.63 2.32 -2.58
C LEU A 163 19.56 1.26 -1.87
N LYS A 164 20.84 1.66 -1.51
CA LYS A 164 22.06 1.12 -0.78
C LYS A 164 23.25 2.13 -0.44
N SER A 165 23.81 3.01 -1.31
CA SER A 165 24.94 4.00 -1.05
C SER A 165 25.00 5.36 -1.88
N PRO A 166 25.72 6.46 -1.47
CA PRO A 166 25.31 7.87 -1.82
C PRO A 166 26.25 8.84 -2.60
N THR A 167 25.67 9.78 -3.38
CA THR A 167 25.93 11.26 -3.26
C THR A 167 24.70 12.18 -3.34
N GLU A 168 23.60 11.85 -4.04
CA GLU A 168 22.43 12.77 -4.20
C GLU A 168 21.19 12.44 -3.34
N VAL A 169 21.18 11.30 -2.67
CA VAL A 169 20.09 10.84 -1.78
C VAL A 169 20.60 10.77 -0.34
N LYS A 170 19.71 10.76 0.65
CA LYS A 170 20.01 10.57 2.07
C LYS A 170 18.98 9.65 2.73
N VAL A 171 19.42 8.78 3.63
CA VAL A 171 18.53 8.04 4.56
C VAL A 171 18.09 8.99 5.67
N VAL A 172 16.78 9.16 5.84
CA VAL A 172 16.19 10.09 6.83
C VAL A 172 15.48 9.40 7.99
N ALA A 173 15.22 8.08 7.88
CA ALA A 173 14.74 7.21 8.94
C ALA A 173 15.13 5.76 8.64
N GLU A 174 15.34 4.94 9.67
CA GLU A 174 15.70 3.51 9.56
C GLU A 174 15.17 2.72 10.77
N GLY A 175 15.32 1.39 10.75
CA GLY A 175 14.95 0.51 11.87
C GLY A 175 13.52 -0.05 11.86
N PHE A 176 12.75 0.21 10.80
CA PHE A 176 11.45 -0.41 10.56
C PHE A 176 11.57 -1.94 10.38
N SER A 177 10.55 -2.69 10.81
CA SER A 177 10.49 -4.15 10.64
C SER A 177 10.10 -4.53 9.21
N SER A 178 9.17 -3.79 8.61
CA SER A 178 8.82 -3.83 7.18
C SER A 178 8.10 -2.54 6.81
N ALA A 179 8.84 -1.49 6.47
CA ALA A 179 8.25 -0.25 5.96
C ALA A 179 7.53 -0.51 4.62
N ASN A 180 6.29 -0.02 4.47
CA ASN A 180 5.60 -0.02 3.17
C ASN A 180 5.00 1.38 2.87
N GLY A 181 3.71 1.58 3.12
CA GLY A 181 3.01 2.84 2.84
C GLY A 181 3.64 4.05 3.49
N ILE A 182 3.73 5.14 2.74
CA ILE A 182 4.24 6.43 3.20
C ILE A 182 3.40 7.57 2.62
N THR A 183 2.99 8.51 3.47
CA THR A 183 2.32 9.74 3.01
C THR A 183 2.71 10.94 3.87
N VAL A 184 2.31 12.14 3.43
CA VAL A 184 2.70 13.44 4.00
C VAL A 184 1.47 14.20 4.48
N SER A 185 1.60 14.93 5.58
CA SER A 185 0.49 15.76 6.06
C SER A 185 0.14 16.89 5.08
N LEU A 186 -1.11 17.34 5.04
CA LEU A 186 -1.58 18.47 4.21
C LEU A 186 -0.74 19.74 4.43
N ASP A 187 -0.30 19.97 5.67
CA ASP A 187 0.56 21.10 6.05
C ASP A 187 2.07 20.88 5.78
N LYS A 188 2.43 19.70 5.24
CA LYS A 188 3.77 19.23 4.87
C LYS A 188 4.79 19.20 6.03
N LYS A 189 4.32 19.21 7.27
CA LYS A 189 5.16 19.16 8.50
C LYS A 189 5.36 17.76 9.06
N TYR A 190 4.55 16.78 8.67
CA TYR A 190 4.65 15.40 9.14
C TYR A 190 4.69 14.41 7.97
N ILE A 191 5.35 13.28 8.21
CA ILE A 191 5.36 12.09 7.38
C ILE A 191 4.77 10.97 8.23
N TYR A 192 3.87 10.19 7.65
CA TYR A 192 3.33 8.99 8.24
C TYR A 192 3.87 7.79 7.46
N ALA A 193 4.45 6.81 8.16
CA ALA A 193 5.01 5.62 7.53
C ALA A 193 4.47 4.36 8.22
N ALA A 194 3.91 3.44 7.45
CA ALA A 194 3.43 2.15 7.91
C ALA A 194 4.60 1.16 8.10
N ASP A 195 4.64 0.50 9.26
CA ASP A 195 5.49 -0.67 9.50
C ASP A 195 4.59 -1.92 9.60
N VAL A 196 4.43 -2.60 8.46
CA VAL A 196 3.50 -3.71 8.24
C VAL A 196 3.73 -4.83 9.27
N ALA A 197 4.99 -5.21 9.47
CA ALA A 197 5.37 -6.34 10.33
C ALA A 197 5.39 -5.99 11.82
N ALA A 198 5.45 -4.70 12.16
CA ALA A 198 5.30 -4.19 13.52
C ALA A 198 3.90 -3.62 13.81
N GLN A 199 2.96 -3.76 12.86
CA GLN A 199 1.54 -3.46 13.00
C GLN A 199 1.24 -2.04 13.51
N ASN A 200 1.96 -1.05 12.99
CA ASN A 200 1.90 0.32 13.48
C ASN A 200 2.20 1.38 12.41
N ILE A 201 1.86 2.63 12.72
CA ILE A 201 2.25 3.81 11.93
C ILE A 201 3.23 4.66 12.76
N HIS A 202 4.36 5.00 12.16
CA HIS A 202 5.30 5.98 12.67
C HIS A 202 4.86 7.39 12.25
N VAL A 203 4.68 8.28 13.23
CA VAL A 203 4.44 9.72 12.97
C VAL A 203 5.78 10.45 13.11
N LEU A 204 6.28 10.97 12.00
CA LEU A 204 7.58 11.61 11.90
C LEU A 204 7.40 13.10 11.58
N LYS A 205 8.08 14.00 12.32
CA LYS A 205 8.11 15.43 11.98
C LYS A 205 9.18 15.67 10.92
N LYS A 206 8.81 16.34 9.83
CA LYS A 206 9.68 16.75 8.73
C LYS A 206 10.23 18.15 8.97
N HIS A 207 11.55 18.28 9.02
CA HIS A 207 12.23 19.58 9.17
C HIS A 207 12.49 20.24 7.81
N GLU A 208 12.94 21.49 7.81
CA GLU A 208 13.23 22.27 6.58
C GLU A 208 14.39 21.69 5.77
N ASN A 209 15.34 21.03 6.43
CA ASN A 209 16.47 20.34 5.82
C ASN A 209 16.15 18.90 5.37
N TRP A 210 14.86 18.53 5.33
CA TRP A 210 14.33 17.19 5.00
C TRP A 210 14.64 16.07 6.01
N ASP A 211 15.29 16.35 7.14
CA ASP A 211 15.44 15.36 8.20
C ASP A 211 14.09 15.03 8.84
N LEU A 212 13.96 13.79 9.31
CA LEU A 212 12.79 13.29 10.03
C LEU A 212 13.14 13.02 11.49
N THR A 213 12.26 13.39 12.41
CA THR A 213 12.34 12.99 13.82
C THR A 213 11.05 12.35 14.27
N GLN A 214 11.11 11.15 14.86
CA GLN A 214 9.94 10.46 15.34
C GLN A 214 9.24 11.24 16.47
N VAL A 215 7.95 11.52 16.27
CA VAL A 215 7.06 12.17 17.24
C VAL A 215 6.42 11.11 18.12
N LYS A 216 5.86 10.06 17.51
CA LYS A 216 5.27 8.91 18.19
C LYS A 216 5.05 7.73 17.24
N VAL A 217 4.62 6.61 17.81
CA VAL A 217 4.16 5.42 17.09
C VAL A 217 2.71 5.14 17.47
N ILE A 218 1.87 4.79 16.50
CA ILE A 218 0.46 4.42 16.67
C ILE A 218 0.34 2.92 16.39
N HIS A 219 0.19 2.12 17.43
CA HIS A 219 -0.01 0.67 17.30
C HIS A 219 -1.46 0.36 16.92
N LEU A 220 -1.65 -0.39 15.84
CA LEU A 220 -2.97 -0.71 15.27
C LEU A 220 -3.38 -2.17 15.53
N GLY A 221 -2.43 -3.08 15.79
CA GLY A 221 -2.73 -4.51 15.97
C GLY A 221 -3.18 -5.22 14.69
N ILE A 222 -2.92 -4.61 13.53
CA ILE A 222 -3.18 -5.11 12.18
C ILE A 222 -1.98 -4.79 11.29
N LEU A 223 -1.76 -5.59 10.25
CA LEU A 223 -0.73 -5.35 9.26
C LEU A 223 -1.20 -4.23 8.33
N VAL A 224 -0.97 -2.98 8.75
CA VAL A 224 -1.24 -1.77 7.99
C VAL A 224 -0.30 -1.68 6.79
N ASP A 225 -0.83 -1.30 5.63
CA ASP A 225 -0.12 -1.35 4.35
C ASP A 225 0.06 0.06 3.76
N ASN A 226 -0.74 0.49 2.78
CA ASN A 226 -0.68 1.85 2.22
C ASN A 226 -1.53 2.85 3.01
N LEU A 227 -1.08 4.11 3.01
CA LEU A 227 -1.63 5.23 3.79
C LEU A 227 -1.97 6.40 2.87
N THR A 228 -3.17 6.96 3.01
CA THR A 228 -3.54 8.25 2.40
C THR A 228 -4.05 9.21 3.48
N GLU A 229 -3.89 10.51 3.30
CA GLU A 229 -4.53 11.52 4.17
C GLU A 229 -5.66 12.19 3.38
N ASP A 230 -6.88 12.19 3.94
CA ASP A 230 -8.07 12.77 3.32
C ASP A 230 -7.95 14.31 3.28
N PRO A 231 -7.98 14.95 2.09
CA PRO A 231 -7.81 16.40 1.97
C PRO A 231 -8.95 17.21 2.58
N ASP A 232 -10.14 16.63 2.75
CA ASP A 232 -11.30 17.31 3.33
C ASP A 232 -11.26 17.34 4.87
N THR A 233 -10.62 16.36 5.51
CA THR A 233 -10.67 16.17 6.97
C THR A 233 -9.31 16.13 7.68
N GLY A 234 -8.23 15.78 6.98
CA GLY A 234 -6.93 15.48 7.59
C GLY A 234 -6.91 14.15 8.36
N ASP A 235 -7.91 13.28 8.17
CA ASP A 235 -7.90 11.92 8.72
C ASP A 235 -7.06 11.00 7.81
N ILE A 236 -6.30 10.08 8.42
CA ILE A 236 -5.55 9.07 7.66
C ILE A 236 -6.46 7.88 7.38
N TRP A 237 -6.48 7.43 6.13
CA TRP A 237 -7.09 6.20 5.68
C TRP A 237 -6.01 5.17 5.35
N ALA A 238 -6.26 3.91 5.69
CA ALA A 238 -5.28 2.85 5.57
C ALA A 238 -5.92 1.55 5.09
N GLY A 239 -5.36 0.96 4.03
CA GLY A 239 -5.62 -0.43 3.68
C GLY A 239 -4.79 -1.35 4.58
N CYS A 240 -5.39 -2.45 5.02
CA CYS A 240 -4.79 -3.34 6.01
C CYS A 240 -5.04 -4.81 5.67
N HIS A 241 -4.10 -5.68 6.06
CA HIS A 241 -4.24 -7.13 6.01
C HIS A 241 -4.59 -7.68 7.41
N PRO A 242 -5.82 -8.18 7.64
CA PRO A 242 -6.22 -8.70 8.95
C PRO A 242 -5.38 -9.90 9.40
N ASN A 243 -5.05 -10.78 8.46
CA ASN A 243 -4.32 -12.01 8.68
C ASN A 243 -3.27 -12.20 7.56
N GLY A 244 -2.05 -11.76 7.81
CA GLY A 244 -0.93 -11.85 6.87
C GLY A 244 -0.52 -13.28 6.51
N MET A 245 -0.94 -14.29 7.28
CA MET A 245 -0.67 -15.70 6.91
C MET A 245 -1.47 -16.11 5.67
N LYS A 246 -2.73 -15.65 5.53
CA LYS A 246 -3.56 -15.90 4.34
C LYS A 246 -3.04 -15.18 3.09
N LEU A 247 -2.26 -14.12 3.26
CA LEU A 247 -1.57 -13.42 2.16
C LEU A 247 -0.27 -14.16 1.75
N LEU A 248 0.56 -14.54 2.73
CA LEU A 248 1.83 -15.26 2.50
C LEU A 248 1.65 -16.70 1.99
N ILE A 249 0.54 -17.34 2.36
CA ILE A 249 0.17 -18.70 1.93
C ILE A 249 -1.25 -18.62 1.36
N TYR A 250 -1.35 -18.11 0.13
CA TYR A 250 -2.64 -17.95 -0.54
C TYR A 250 -3.36 -19.29 -0.71
N ASN A 251 -4.61 -19.35 -0.24
CA ASN A 251 -5.53 -20.46 -0.44
C ASN A 251 -6.85 -19.90 -0.98
N PRO A 252 -7.31 -20.27 -2.19
CA PRO A 252 -8.58 -19.77 -2.73
C PRO A 252 -9.81 -20.19 -1.90
N GLU A 253 -9.72 -21.28 -1.13
CA GLU A 253 -10.78 -21.75 -0.22
C GLU A 253 -10.75 -21.05 1.16
N ASP A 254 -9.67 -20.33 1.48
CA ASP A 254 -9.52 -19.50 2.69
C ASP A 254 -8.70 -18.24 2.36
N PRO A 255 -9.25 -17.33 1.54
CA PRO A 255 -8.51 -16.19 1.00
C PRO A 255 -8.19 -15.13 2.06
N PRO A 256 -7.21 -14.23 1.81
CA PRO A 256 -6.96 -13.09 2.66
C PRO A 256 -8.18 -12.15 2.67
N GLY A 257 -8.60 -11.75 3.87
CA GLY A 257 -9.61 -10.70 4.04
C GLY A 257 -9.11 -9.32 3.66
N SER A 258 -10.00 -8.34 3.78
CA SER A 258 -9.73 -6.92 3.59
C SER A 258 -10.22 -6.15 4.81
N GLU A 259 -9.51 -5.10 5.21
CA GLU A 259 -9.93 -4.18 6.27
C GLU A 259 -9.39 -2.77 6.02
N VAL A 260 -10.24 -1.77 6.22
CA VAL A 260 -9.92 -0.35 6.06
C VAL A 260 -10.08 0.37 7.38
N LEU A 261 -9.03 1.06 7.80
CA LEU A 261 -9.03 1.88 9.00
C LEU A 261 -9.06 3.37 8.66
N ARG A 262 -9.87 4.13 9.41
CA ARG A 262 -9.81 5.59 9.48
C ARG A 262 -9.22 6.00 10.82
N ILE A 263 -8.24 6.90 10.79
CA ILE A 263 -7.44 7.33 11.93
C ILE A 263 -7.57 8.84 12.07
N GLN A 264 -8.39 9.27 13.02
CA GLN A 264 -8.75 10.66 13.22
C GLN A 264 -7.91 11.32 14.32
N ASN A 265 -7.63 12.62 14.15
CA ASN A 265 -6.81 13.41 15.07
C ASN A 265 -5.45 12.75 15.32
N VAL A 266 -4.74 12.40 14.25
CA VAL A 266 -3.49 11.60 14.30
C VAL A 266 -2.43 12.15 15.27
N LEU A 267 -2.36 13.47 15.49
CA LEU A 267 -1.39 14.09 16.40
C LEU A 267 -1.80 14.08 17.90
N SER A 268 -3.05 13.74 18.23
CA SER A 268 -3.52 13.70 19.63
C SER A 268 -2.87 12.58 20.46
N GLU A 269 -2.94 12.62 21.79
CA GLU A 269 -2.41 11.54 22.65
C GLU A 269 -3.05 10.17 22.35
N LYS A 270 -4.35 10.18 22.01
CA LYS A 270 -5.15 8.99 21.68
C LYS A 270 -5.97 9.26 20.42
N PRO A 271 -5.40 9.02 19.22
CA PRO A 271 -6.15 9.09 17.96
C PRO A 271 -7.36 8.17 18.01
N LYS A 272 -8.47 8.62 17.42
CA LYS A 272 -9.64 7.75 17.25
C LYS A 272 -9.41 6.88 16.02
N ILE A 273 -9.48 5.57 16.20
CA ILE A 273 -9.34 4.58 15.12
C ILE A 273 -10.69 3.89 14.97
N SER A 274 -11.20 3.81 13.74
CA SER A 274 -12.41 3.04 13.40
C SER A 274 -12.19 2.21 12.15
N THR A 275 -12.81 1.03 12.12
CA THR A 275 -12.90 0.19 10.93
C THR A 275 -14.09 0.68 10.11
N GLU A 276 -13.85 1.08 8.86
CA GLU A 276 -14.88 1.65 7.97
C GLU A 276 -15.31 0.65 6.88
N TYR A 277 -14.45 -0.33 6.57
CA TYR A 277 -14.79 -1.51 5.76
C TYR A 277 -14.04 -2.72 6.29
N ALA A 278 -14.67 -3.90 6.27
CA ALA A 278 -14.04 -5.16 6.60
C ALA A 278 -14.80 -6.32 5.93
N ASN A 279 -14.09 -7.24 5.28
CA ASN A 279 -14.66 -8.50 4.79
C ASN A 279 -13.64 -9.66 4.85
N ASN A 280 -14.16 -10.89 4.85
CA ASN A 280 -13.37 -12.11 5.01
C ASN A 280 -12.73 -12.67 3.72
N GLY A 281 -12.64 -11.90 2.63
CA GLY A 281 -12.10 -12.36 1.34
C GLY A 281 -13.16 -12.78 0.30
N SER A 282 -14.43 -12.84 0.69
CA SER A 282 -15.57 -13.21 -0.17
C SER A 282 -15.92 -12.21 -1.30
N VAL A 283 -15.60 -10.93 -1.13
CA VAL A 283 -15.88 -9.85 -2.09
C VAL A 283 -14.56 -9.23 -2.57
N LEU A 284 -13.78 -8.69 -1.64
CA LEU A 284 -12.45 -8.12 -1.86
C LEU A 284 -11.40 -8.94 -1.10
N GLN A 285 -10.18 -9.08 -1.62
CA GLN A 285 -9.13 -9.94 -1.04
C GLN A 285 -7.81 -9.19 -0.90
N GLY A 286 -7.27 -9.09 0.33
CA GLY A 286 -5.96 -8.48 0.59
C GLY A 286 -5.90 -6.98 0.26
N SER A 287 -6.75 -6.17 0.88
CA SER A 287 -6.73 -4.71 0.72
C SER A 287 -5.40 -4.09 1.14
N SER A 288 -4.77 -3.34 0.25
CA SER A 288 -3.51 -2.63 0.46
C SER A 288 -3.71 -1.14 0.68
N VAL A 289 -4.64 -0.51 -0.04
CA VAL A 289 -4.88 0.94 0.00
C VAL A 289 -6.35 1.27 0.18
N ALA A 290 -6.62 2.39 0.84
CA ALA A 290 -7.94 3.01 0.92
C ALA A 290 -7.79 4.52 0.77
N SER A 291 -8.56 5.14 -0.13
CA SER A 291 -8.49 6.58 -0.42
C SER A 291 -9.88 7.16 -0.64
N VAL A 292 -10.09 8.41 -0.19
CA VAL A 292 -11.43 9.03 -0.13
C VAL A 292 -11.48 10.36 -0.89
N TYR A 293 -12.59 10.58 -1.59
CA TYR A 293 -12.89 11.83 -2.31
C TYR A 293 -14.36 12.18 -2.18
N HIS A 294 -14.70 13.29 -1.51
CA HIS A 294 -16.08 13.79 -1.37
C HIS A 294 -17.11 12.69 -0.95
N GLY A 295 -16.77 11.86 0.05
CA GLY A 295 -17.63 10.77 0.54
C GLY A 295 -17.64 9.49 -0.32
N LYS A 296 -16.78 9.41 -1.35
CA LYS A 296 -16.55 8.22 -2.17
C LYS A 296 -15.27 7.55 -1.68
N LEU A 297 -15.33 6.28 -1.30
CA LEU A 297 -14.18 5.48 -0.85
C LEU A 297 -13.76 4.52 -1.96
N LEU A 298 -12.50 4.59 -2.37
CA LEU A 298 -11.83 3.57 -3.18
C LEU A 298 -11.02 2.64 -2.26
N ILE A 299 -11.12 1.33 -2.50
CA ILE A 299 -10.31 0.32 -1.80
C ILE A 299 -9.58 -0.52 -2.87
N GLY A 300 -8.26 -0.51 -2.78
CA GLY A 300 -7.36 -1.28 -3.65
C GLY A 300 -6.80 -2.53 -2.98
N THR A 301 -6.28 -3.48 -3.76
CA THR A 301 -5.72 -4.75 -3.28
C THR A 301 -4.38 -5.07 -3.92
N VAL A 302 -3.56 -5.87 -3.24
CA VAL A 302 -2.23 -6.26 -3.75
C VAL A 302 -2.30 -6.99 -5.10
N PHE A 303 -3.31 -7.85 -5.32
CA PHE A 303 -3.36 -8.77 -6.47
C PHE A 303 -4.76 -9.10 -7.04
N HIS A 304 -5.84 -8.62 -6.41
CA HIS A 304 -7.22 -8.98 -6.76
C HIS A 304 -7.96 -7.76 -7.36
N LYS A 305 -9.21 -7.53 -6.98
CA LYS A 305 -10.06 -6.47 -7.53
C LYS A 305 -9.88 -5.14 -6.80
N ALA A 306 -10.58 -4.10 -7.26
CA ALA A 306 -10.82 -2.88 -6.49
C ALA A 306 -12.31 -2.74 -6.14
N LEU A 307 -12.61 -2.03 -5.06
CA LEU A 307 -13.97 -1.73 -4.60
C LEU A 307 -14.20 -0.21 -4.54
N TYR A 308 -15.36 0.23 -5.01
CA TYR A 308 -15.84 1.60 -4.83
C TYR A 308 -17.03 1.57 -3.85
N CYS A 309 -17.03 2.46 -2.88
CA CYS A 309 -18.07 2.59 -1.86
C CYS A 309 -18.55 4.03 -1.67
N LEU A 310 -19.78 4.19 -1.19
CA LEU A 310 -20.32 5.44 -0.66
C LEU A 310 -20.34 5.40 0.87
N LEU A 311 -19.84 6.46 1.51
CA LEU A 311 -19.77 6.67 2.96
C LEU A 311 -21.05 7.32 3.52
#